data_AF-A0A961NUF9-F1
#
_entry.id   AF-A0A961NUF9-F1
#
_cell.length_a   1.000
_cell.length_b   1.000
_cell.length_c   1.000
_cell.angle_alpha   90.00
_cell.angle_beta   90.00
_cell.angle_gamma   90.00
#
_symmetry.space_group_name_H-M   'P 1'
#
loop_
_entity.id
_entity.type
_entity.pdbx_description
1 polymer ?
#
loop_
_entity_poly.entity_id
_entity_poly.type
_entity_poly.pdbx_seq_one_letter_code
_entity_poly.pdbx_strand_id
1 'polypeptide(L)'
;QFDWVQIPAGKFVMGEGKEQHSVDLSAYLIARTPITNAQYKRFVDETGYDPPRHWDSGEIPKDKDAHPVVYVSWDDVMAFCKWAGVRLPTEAEWEKAARGAEGRTYPWGEEPPSNTRCNFGRNMGDTTAVGRYPAGNSPNGLQDMAGNVWEWTSSLYKAYPYNAMDGREDPE
;
A
#
# COMPACT_ATOMS: atom_id res chain seq x y z
N GLN A 1 -11.16 7.03 -10.42
CA GLN A 1 -10.13 8.08 -10.29
C GLN A 1 -9.40 7.83 -8.99
N PHE A 2 -8.07 7.94 -8.99
CA PHE A 2 -7.26 7.77 -7.78
C PHE A 2 -7.10 9.13 -7.08
N ASP A 3 -7.10 9.13 -5.75
CA ASP A 3 -6.70 10.29 -4.94
C ASP A 3 -5.20 10.17 -4.68
N TRP A 4 -4.41 11.02 -5.31
CA TRP A 4 -2.95 10.98 -5.27
C TRP A 4 -2.39 11.89 -4.19
N VAL A 5 -1.43 11.39 -3.44
CA VAL A 5 -0.62 12.15 -2.48
C VAL A 5 0.79 12.31 -3.03
N GLN A 6 1.29 13.54 -3.07
CA GLN A 6 2.69 13.81 -3.43
C GLN A 6 3.59 13.62 -2.22
N ILE A 7 4.56 12.72 -2.36
CA ILE A 7 5.66 12.58 -1.41
C ILE A 7 6.84 13.41 -1.93
N PRO A 8 7.37 14.36 -1.15
CA PRO A 8 8.47 15.21 -1.59
C PRO A 8 9.77 14.42 -1.75
N ALA A 9 10.61 14.87 -2.67
CA ALA A 9 11.98 14.36 -2.83
C ALA A 9 12.79 14.57 -1.54
N GLY A 10 13.83 13.77 -1.36
CA GLY A 10 14.81 13.93 -0.31
C GLY A 10 15.02 12.68 0.54
N LYS A 11 15.93 12.83 1.50
CA LYS A 11 16.34 11.76 2.39
C LYS A 11 15.28 11.40 3.41
N PHE A 12 15.19 10.12 3.72
CA PHE A 12 14.46 9.61 4.86
C PHE A 12 15.27 8.52 5.58
N VAL A 13 14.80 8.19 6.76
CA VAL A 13 15.30 7.08 7.58
C VAL A 13 14.52 5.82 7.24
N MET A 14 15.20 4.82 6.69
CA MET A 14 14.63 3.50 6.36
C MET A 14 15.14 2.42 7.32
N GLY A 15 14.30 1.44 7.62
CA GLY A 15 14.62 0.31 8.50
C GLY A 15 14.49 0.63 9.99
N GLU A 16 14.84 -0.33 10.82
CA GLU A 16 14.72 -0.23 12.28
C GLU A 16 15.98 -0.74 12.99
N GLY A 17 16.30 -0.15 14.14
CA GLY A 17 17.39 -0.62 15.01
C GLY A 17 18.74 -0.57 14.31
N LYS A 18 19.41 -1.74 14.23
CA LYS A 18 20.75 -1.84 13.61
C LYS A 18 20.73 -1.74 12.08
N GLU A 19 19.58 -1.98 11.47
CA GLU A 19 19.41 -1.91 10.01
C GLU A 19 19.00 -0.52 9.53
N GLN A 20 18.88 0.45 10.45
CA GLN A 20 18.49 1.80 10.12
C GLN A 20 19.57 2.51 9.30
N HIS A 21 19.18 3.10 8.17
CA HIS A 21 20.09 3.82 7.27
C HIS A 21 19.34 4.92 6.50
N SER A 22 20.09 5.80 5.84
CA SER A 22 19.50 6.90 5.06
C SER A 22 19.36 6.51 3.60
N VAL A 23 18.17 6.72 3.04
CA VAL A 23 17.86 6.53 1.62
C VAL A 23 17.38 7.87 1.05
N ASP A 24 17.84 8.23 -0.15
CA ASP A 24 17.43 9.44 -0.86
C ASP A 24 16.51 9.06 -2.03
N LEU A 25 15.30 9.62 -2.06
CA LEU A 25 14.30 9.32 -3.08
C LEU A 25 13.91 10.58 -3.83
N SER A 26 13.67 10.45 -5.14
CA SER A 26 12.97 11.49 -5.92
C SER A 26 11.54 11.69 -5.41
N ALA A 27 10.88 12.78 -5.84
CA ALA A 27 9.47 12.96 -5.55
C ALA A 27 8.62 11.97 -6.36
N TYR A 28 7.52 11.49 -5.78
CA TYR A 28 6.59 10.57 -6.43
C TYR A 28 5.15 10.81 -5.95
N LEU A 29 4.21 10.22 -6.68
CA LEU A 29 2.81 10.15 -6.29
C LEU A 29 2.50 8.73 -5.83
N ILE A 30 1.70 8.63 -4.78
CA ILE A 30 1.18 7.36 -4.25
C ILE A 30 -0.30 7.55 -3.90
N ALA A 31 -1.11 6.52 -4.12
CA ALA A 31 -2.53 6.59 -3.81
C ALA A 31 -2.74 6.80 -2.31
N ARG A 32 -3.69 7.65 -1.92
CA ARG A 32 -4.00 7.93 -0.50
C ARG A 32 -4.42 6.67 0.24
N THR A 33 -5.11 5.78 -0.44
CA THR A 33 -5.67 4.54 0.09
C THR A 33 -5.22 3.34 -0.74
N PRO A 34 -5.31 2.11 -0.20
CA PRO A 34 -5.31 0.90 -1.01
C PRO A 34 -6.36 0.95 -2.13
N ILE A 35 -6.12 0.17 -3.19
CA ILE A 35 -7.08 0.04 -4.30
C ILE A 35 -8.34 -0.66 -3.82
N THR A 36 -9.51 -0.06 -4.08
CA THR A 36 -10.80 -0.60 -3.62
C THR A 36 -11.35 -1.67 -4.58
N ASN A 37 -12.28 -2.49 -4.10
CA ASN A 37 -13.01 -3.44 -4.94
C ASN A 37 -13.70 -2.73 -6.11
N ALA A 38 -14.31 -1.56 -5.90
CA ALA A 38 -14.95 -0.80 -6.98
C ALA A 38 -13.95 -0.33 -8.05
N GLN A 39 -12.74 0.04 -7.66
CA GLN A 39 -11.68 0.41 -8.61
C GLN A 39 -11.19 -0.81 -9.40
N TYR A 40 -10.99 -1.95 -8.73
CA TYR A 40 -10.57 -3.19 -9.37
C TYR A 40 -11.67 -3.80 -10.27
N LYS A 41 -12.96 -3.67 -9.90
CA LYS A 41 -14.09 -4.12 -10.71
C LYS A 41 -14.14 -3.42 -12.06
N ARG A 42 -13.79 -2.13 -12.11
CA ARG A 42 -13.65 -1.42 -13.39
C ARG A 42 -12.60 -2.03 -14.30
N PHE A 43 -11.46 -2.43 -13.74
CA PHE A 43 -10.44 -3.15 -14.51
C PHE A 43 -10.98 -4.46 -15.06
N VAL A 44 -11.63 -5.27 -14.21
CA VAL A 44 -12.27 -6.53 -14.62
C VAL A 44 -13.29 -6.29 -15.74
N ASP A 45 -14.18 -5.32 -15.59
CA ASP A 45 -15.27 -5.05 -16.53
C ASP A 45 -14.78 -4.48 -17.87
N GLU A 46 -13.75 -3.62 -17.84
CA GLU A 46 -13.20 -2.98 -19.05
C GLU A 46 -12.25 -3.91 -19.83
N THR A 47 -11.66 -4.91 -19.18
CA THR A 47 -10.65 -5.78 -19.81
C THR A 47 -11.08 -7.25 -19.98
N GLY A 48 -12.10 -7.70 -19.24
CA GLY A 48 -12.47 -9.11 -19.15
C GLY A 48 -11.47 -9.96 -18.35
N TYR A 49 -10.61 -9.34 -17.53
CA TYR A 49 -9.66 -10.05 -16.67
C TYR A 49 -10.38 -10.87 -15.59
N ASP A 50 -9.75 -11.96 -15.13
CA ASP A 50 -10.36 -12.83 -14.13
C ASP A 50 -10.58 -12.08 -12.79
N PRO A 51 -11.81 -12.07 -12.24
CA PRO A 51 -12.07 -11.43 -10.96
C PRO A 51 -11.42 -12.21 -9.80
N PRO A 52 -11.18 -11.58 -8.64
CA PRO A 52 -10.69 -12.27 -7.47
C PRO A 52 -11.55 -13.49 -7.14
N ARG A 53 -10.90 -14.62 -6.79
CA ARG A 53 -11.57 -15.93 -6.66
C ARG A 53 -12.78 -15.98 -5.72
N HIS A 54 -12.88 -15.06 -4.78
CA HIS A 54 -13.96 -14.97 -3.79
C HIS A 54 -15.13 -14.08 -4.24
N TRP A 55 -15.07 -13.50 -5.43
CA TRP A 55 -16.16 -12.75 -6.05
C TRP A 55 -17.13 -13.72 -6.72
N ASP A 56 -18.26 -13.96 -6.07
CA ASP A 56 -19.28 -14.88 -6.59
C ASP A 56 -19.85 -14.34 -7.91
N SER A 57 -19.77 -15.16 -8.96
CA SER A 57 -20.16 -14.76 -10.33
C SER A 57 -19.45 -13.50 -10.84
N GLY A 58 -18.25 -13.21 -10.34
CA GLY A 58 -17.46 -12.04 -10.72
C GLY A 58 -17.94 -10.72 -10.13
N GLU A 59 -18.85 -10.76 -9.15
CA GLU A 59 -19.38 -9.56 -8.50
C GLU A 59 -18.67 -9.25 -7.18
N ILE A 60 -18.56 -7.95 -6.89
CA ILE A 60 -18.02 -7.48 -5.61
C ILE A 60 -18.90 -8.06 -4.48
N PRO A 61 -18.30 -8.60 -3.39
CA PRO A 61 -19.09 -9.04 -2.25
C PRO A 61 -19.94 -7.90 -1.70
N LYS A 62 -21.14 -8.24 -1.23
CA LYS A 62 -22.11 -7.24 -0.74
C LYS A 62 -21.48 -6.27 0.27
N ASP A 63 -21.75 -4.98 0.08
CA ASP A 63 -21.31 -3.87 0.94
C ASP A 63 -19.77 -3.69 1.03
N LYS A 64 -19.01 -4.20 0.04
CA LYS A 64 -17.53 -4.12 0.01
C LYS A 64 -16.95 -3.24 -1.09
N ASP A 65 -17.74 -2.42 -1.78
CA ASP A 65 -17.26 -1.53 -2.86
C ASP A 65 -16.07 -0.66 -2.44
N ALA A 66 -16.10 -0.14 -1.21
CA ALA A 66 -15.07 0.72 -0.62
C ALA A 66 -14.00 -0.05 0.18
N HIS A 67 -14.09 -1.38 0.30
CA HIS A 67 -13.05 -2.20 0.93
C HIS A 67 -11.87 -2.37 -0.03
N PRO A 68 -10.64 -2.57 0.48
CA PRO A 68 -9.51 -2.92 -0.36
C PRO A 68 -9.79 -4.23 -1.10
N VAL A 69 -9.34 -4.31 -2.36
CA VAL A 69 -9.34 -5.57 -3.08
C VAL A 69 -8.34 -6.54 -2.44
N VAL A 70 -8.73 -7.79 -2.31
CA VAL A 70 -7.94 -8.86 -1.67
C VAL A 70 -7.96 -10.11 -2.55
N TYR A 71 -7.09 -11.08 -2.25
CA TYR A 71 -6.89 -12.28 -3.06
C TYR A 71 -6.45 -11.97 -4.50
N VAL A 72 -5.54 -11.00 -4.64
CA VAL A 72 -4.86 -10.66 -5.89
C VAL A 72 -3.39 -11.07 -5.80
N SER A 73 -2.92 -11.77 -6.83
CA SER A 73 -1.53 -12.17 -6.99
C SER A 73 -0.66 -11.02 -7.52
N TRP A 74 0.65 -11.24 -7.56
CA TRP A 74 1.59 -10.30 -8.18
C TRP A 74 1.20 -9.99 -9.64
N ASP A 75 0.92 -11.02 -10.42
CA ASP A 75 0.59 -10.89 -11.85
C ASP A 75 -0.72 -10.11 -12.05
N ASP A 76 -1.71 -10.33 -11.19
CA ASP A 76 -2.97 -9.59 -11.21
C ASP A 76 -2.75 -8.09 -10.97
N VAL A 77 -1.90 -7.76 -10.00
CA VAL A 77 -1.57 -6.37 -9.68
C VAL A 77 -0.77 -5.72 -10.80
N MET A 78 0.16 -6.43 -11.43
CA MET A 78 0.92 -5.92 -12.57
C MET A 78 0.02 -5.70 -13.79
N ALA A 79 -0.94 -6.59 -14.04
CA ALA A 79 -1.96 -6.41 -15.09
C ALA A 79 -2.84 -5.19 -14.82
N PHE A 80 -3.30 -5.01 -13.56
CA PHE A 80 -4.04 -3.82 -13.15
C PHE A 80 -3.23 -2.55 -13.33
N CYS A 81 -1.97 -2.51 -12.87
CA CYS A 81 -1.08 -1.36 -13.00
C CYS A 81 -0.89 -0.96 -14.45
N LYS A 82 -0.66 -1.94 -15.34
CA LYS A 82 -0.55 -1.73 -16.79
C LYS A 82 -1.82 -1.12 -17.38
N TRP A 83 -3.00 -1.63 -17.04
CA TRP A 83 -4.28 -1.09 -17.51
C TRP A 83 -4.52 0.33 -16.99
N ALA A 84 -4.24 0.58 -15.71
CA ALA A 84 -4.48 1.87 -15.06
C ALA A 84 -3.43 2.94 -15.41
N GLY A 85 -2.33 2.57 -16.07
CA GLY A 85 -1.21 3.48 -16.36
C GLY A 85 -0.47 3.93 -15.09
N VAL A 86 -0.35 3.02 -14.11
CA VAL A 86 0.33 3.25 -12.83
C VAL A 86 1.38 2.16 -12.58
N ARG A 87 2.13 2.26 -11.48
CA ARG A 87 3.07 1.24 -11.03
C ARG A 87 2.92 0.98 -9.54
N LEU A 88 3.46 -0.13 -9.07
CA LEU A 88 3.66 -0.34 -7.64
C LEU A 88 4.75 0.60 -7.09
N PRO A 89 4.66 1.00 -5.81
CA PRO A 89 5.78 1.63 -5.12
C PRO A 89 6.91 0.63 -4.90
N THR A 90 8.15 1.11 -4.79
CA THR A 90 9.24 0.31 -4.18
C THR A 90 9.01 0.17 -2.67
N GLU A 91 9.68 -0.77 -2.00
CA GLU A 91 9.61 -0.89 -0.53
C GLU A 91 10.07 0.41 0.16
N ALA A 92 11.07 1.09 -0.42
CA ALA A 92 11.56 2.37 0.09
C ALA A 92 10.54 3.51 -0.09
N GLU A 93 9.86 3.57 -1.23
CA GLU A 93 8.79 4.55 -1.47
C GLU A 93 7.58 4.28 -0.56
N TRP A 94 7.24 3.02 -0.33
CA TRP A 94 6.14 2.65 0.57
C TRP A 94 6.46 3.05 2.01
N GLU A 95 7.67 2.72 2.49
CA GLU A 95 8.09 3.03 3.85
C GLU A 95 8.21 4.54 4.10
N LYS A 96 8.81 5.30 3.17
CA LYS A 96 8.88 6.76 3.28
C LYS A 96 7.49 7.40 3.34
N ALA A 97 6.54 6.91 2.55
CA ALA A 97 5.17 7.41 2.55
C ALA A 97 4.43 7.10 3.86
N ALA A 98 4.71 5.93 4.46
CA ALA A 98 4.15 5.53 5.74
C ALA A 98 4.74 6.32 6.91
N ARG A 99 6.07 6.40 7.00
CA ARG A 99 6.78 6.88 8.20
C ARG A 99 7.17 8.35 8.15
N GLY A 100 7.19 8.95 6.96
CA GLY A 100 7.75 10.28 6.72
C GLY A 100 9.28 10.31 6.81
N ALA A 101 9.86 11.50 6.62
CA ALA A 101 11.32 11.69 6.56
C ALA A 101 12.05 11.28 7.86
N GLU A 102 11.39 11.44 9.01
CA GLU A 102 11.96 11.20 10.35
C GLU A 102 11.96 9.72 10.76
N GLY A 103 11.28 8.83 10.02
CA GLY A 103 11.26 7.40 10.33
C GLY A 103 10.45 7.05 11.58
N ARG A 104 9.23 7.58 11.70
CA ARG A 104 8.31 7.29 12.84
C ARG A 104 8.09 5.80 13.03
N THR A 105 7.84 5.35 14.27
CA THR A 105 7.56 3.92 14.54
C THR A 105 6.29 3.44 13.85
N TYR A 106 5.22 4.24 13.91
CA TYR A 106 3.96 4.01 13.18
C TYR A 106 3.63 5.20 12.30
N PRO A 107 2.72 5.07 11.30
CA PRO A 107 2.35 6.20 10.45
C PRO A 107 1.87 7.44 11.22
N TRP A 108 1.15 7.22 12.31
CA TRP A 108 0.63 8.28 13.18
C TRP A 108 1.62 8.77 14.26
N GLY A 109 2.82 8.19 14.37
CA GLY A 109 3.82 8.53 15.40
C GLY A 109 4.18 7.33 16.29
N GLU A 110 4.44 7.61 17.57
CA GLU A 110 5.07 6.63 18.48
C GLU A 110 4.07 5.86 19.37
N GLU A 111 2.83 6.36 19.44
CA GLU A 111 1.80 5.74 20.27
C GLU A 111 1.44 4.34 19.76
N PRO A 112 1.27 3.34 20.65
CA PRO A 112 0.93 1.99 20.24
C PRO A 112 -0.35 1.91 19.38
N PRO A 113 -0.46 0.89 18.50
CA PRO A 113 -1.66 0.65 17.71
C PRO A 113 -2.89 0.46 18.59
N SER A 114 -4.01 1.01 18.13
CA SER A 114 -5.31 0.87 18.78
C SER A 114 -6.41 0.70 17.73
N ASN A 115 -7.57 0.20 18.17
CA ASN A 115 -8.71 -0.05 17.30
C ASN A 115 -9.35 1.22 16.71
N THR A 116 -8.84 2.40 17.07
CA THR A 116 -9.23 3.69 16.49
C THR A 116 -8.25 4.21 15.42
N ARG A 117 -7.07 3.59 15.29
CA ARG A 117 -6.01 3.99 14.35
C ARG A 117 -5.81 3.00 13.21
N CYS A 118 -6.05 1.72 13.42
CA CYS A 118 -5.93 0.73 12.35
C CYS A 118 -6.75 -0.53 12.64
N ASN A 119 -6.96 -1.33 11.60
CA ASN A 119 -7.50 -2.68 11.70
C ASN A 119 -6.35 -3.70 11.73
N PHE A 120 -6.08 -4.27 12.89
CA PHE A 120 -5.00 -5.24 13.11
C PHE A 120 -5.47 -6.35 14.06
N GLY A 121 -4.68 -7.42 14.25
CA GLY A 121 -4.92 -8.40 15.31
C GLY A 121 -6.30 -9.10 15.29
N ARG A 122 -6.93 -9.22 14.11
CA ARG A 122 -8.32 -9.71 13.95
C ARG A 122 -9.39 -8.89 14.68
N ASN A 123 -9.13 -7.62 15.00
CA ASN A 123 -10.08 -6.74 15.68
C ASN A 123 -11.46 -6.67 15.00
N MET A 124 -11.49 -6.68 13.66
CA MET A 124 -12.72 -6.70 12.87
C MET A 124 -13.05 -8.09 12.30
N GLY A 125 -12.09 -9.02 12.29
CA GLY A 125 -12.21 -10.33 11.65
C GLY A 125 -12.24 -10.32 10.11
N ASP A 126 -12.18 -9.14 9.49
CA ASP A 126 -12.25 -8.89 8.05
C ASP A 126 -11.56 -7.53 7.75
N THR A 127 -11.39 -7.21 6.47
CA THR A 127 -11.05 -5.87 5.98
C THR A 127 -12.09 -4.84 6.39
N THR A 128 -11.70 -3.57 6.39
CA THR A 128 -12.59 -2.43 6.53
C THR A 128 -12.53 -1.55 5.29
N ALA A 129 -13.61 -0.80 5.02
CA ALA A 129 -13.60 0.26 4.03
C ALA A 129 -12.38 1.17 4.22
N VAL A 130 -11.74 1.55 3.12
CA VAL A 130 -10.54 2.37 3.16
C VAL A 130 -10.82 3.72 3.82
N GLY A 131 -9.86 4.24 4.58
CA GLY A 131 -9.99 5.54 5.23
C GLY A 131 -10.87 5.56 6.47
N ARG A 132 -11.29 4.39 6.99
CA ARG A 132 -12.08 4.28 8.21
C ARG A 132 -11.38 4.83 9.45
N TYR A 133 -10.04 4.88 9.46
CA TYR A 133 -9.23 5.24 10.62
C TYR A 133 -8.40 6.52 10.38
N PRO A 134 -9.02 7.71 10.34
CA PRO A 134 -8.29 8.95 10.07
C PRO A 134 -7.22 9.28 11.12
N ALA A 135 -7.36 8.77 12.36
CA ALA A 135 -6.36 8.92 13.41
C ALA A 135 -5.10 8.06 13.19
N GLY A 136 -5.12 7.15 12.20
CA GLY A 136 -4.00 6.32 11.80
C GLY A 136 -3.26 6.83 10.56
N ASN A 137 -3.58 8.03 10.09
CA ASN A 137 -2.98 8.53 8.86
C ASN A 137 -1.48 8.80 9.02
N SER A 138 -0.73 8.62 7.93
CA SER A 138 0.66 9.04 7.82
C SER A 138 0.80 10.57 7.91
N PRO A 139 2.00 11.14 8.13
CA PRO A 139 2.19 12.59 8.13
C PRO A 139 1.77 13.29 6.82
N ASN A 140 1.78 12.57 5.69
CA ASN A 140 1.32 13.09 4.40
C ASN A 140 -0.16 12.79 4.12
N GLY A 141 -0.87 12.22 5.09
CA GLY A 141 -2.30 11.93 5.00
C GLY A 141 -2.62 10.66 4.21
N LEU A 142 -1.67 9.74 4.03
CA LEU A 142 -1.98 8.38 3.56
C LEU A 142 -2.72 7.61 4.64
N GLN A 143 -3.61 6.72 4.21
CA GLN A 143 -4.55 5.99 5.04
C GLN A 143 -4.26 4.50 4.97
N ASP A 144 -4.52 3.79 6.05
CA ASP A 144 -4.39 2.33 6.14
C ASP A 144 -2.99 1.76 5.85
N MET A 145 -1.93 2.59 5.88
CA MET A 145 -0.53 2.16 5.75
C MET A 145 -0.09 1.15 6.84
N ALA A 146 -0.85 1.03 7.91
CA ALA A 146 -0.69 -0.02 8.91
C ALA A 146 -2.01 -0.77 9.08
N GLY A 147 -1.97 -2.10 8.91
CA GLY A 147 -3.13 -2.97 9.05
C GLY A 147 -3.99 -3.06 7.80
N ASN A 148 -5.23 -3.52 7.96
CA ASN A 148 -6.22 -3.79 6.91
C ASN A 148 -5.81 -4.92 5.93
N VAL A 149 -4.82 -4.68 5.07
CA VAL A 149 -4.30 -5.64 4.07
C VAL A 149 -2.78 -5.50 3.93
N TRP A 150 -2.12 -6.56 3.45
CA TRP A 150 -0.76 -6.42 2.95
C TRP A 150 -0.78 -5.73 1.59
N GLU A 151 0.21 -4.88 1.34
CA GLU A 151 0.34 -4.12 0.09
C GLU A 151 1.59 -4.57 -0.67
N TRP A 152 1.39 -4.93 -1.94
CA TRP A 152 2.47 -5.35 -2.84
C TRP A 152 3.40 -4.18 -3.19
N THR A 153 4.71 -4.43 -3.23
CA THR A 153 5.74 -3.47 -3.67
C THR A 153 6.58 -4.07 -4.78
N SER A 154 7.16 -3.25 -5.68
CA SER A 154 8.03 -3.69 -6.79
C SER A 154 9.34 -4.35 -6.35
N SER A 155 9.71 -4.22 -5.09
CA SER A 155 11.01 -4.63 -4.61
C SER A 155 11.06 -6.13 -4.31
N LEU A 156 12.03 -6.83 -4.90
CA LEU A 156 12.36 -8.21 -4.54
C LEU A 156 12.88 -8.27 -3.10
N TYR A 157 12.43 -9.27 -2.35
CA TYR A 157 12.87 -9.47 -0.97
C TYR A 157 14.37 -9.78 -0.90
N LYS A 158 15.13 -8.94 -0.19
CA LYS A 158 16.56 -9.10 0.07
C LYS A 158 16.93 -8.67 1.48
N ALA A 159 18.16 -9.00 1.88
CA ALA A 159 18.70 -8.60 3.18
C ALA A 159 18.80 -7.06 3.30
N TYR A 160 18.61 -6.58 4.52
CA TYR A 160 18.92 -5.20 4.89
C TYR A 160 20.42 -5.04 5.21
N PRO A 161 20.97 -3.81 5.13
CA PRO A 161 20.30 -2.55 4.77
C PRO A 161 19.85 -2.52 3.30
N TYR A 162 18.83 -1.71 3.01
CA TYR A 162 18.29 -1.54 1.65
C TYR A 162 19.36 -0.99 0.71
N ASN A 163 19.43 -1.57 -0.48
CA ASN A 163 20.30 -1.13 -1.56
C ASN A 163 19.56 -1.18 -2.88
N ALA A 164 19.15 -0.02 -3.39
CA ALA A 164 18.48 0.10 -4.68
C ALA A 164 19.29 -0.49 -5.85
N MET A 165 20.63 -0.56 -5.71
CA MET A 165 21.53 -1.04 -6.76
C MET A 165 21.81 -2.55 -6.71
N ASP A 166 21.23 -3.28 -5.76
CA ASP A 166 21.47 -4.73 -5.69
C ASP A 166 20.60 -5.54 -6.67
N GLY A 167 19.80 -4.86 -7.49
CA GLY A 167 18.84 -5.42 -8.44
C GLY A 167 17.49 -5.80 -7.81
N ARG A 168 17.14 -5.26 -6.62
CA ARG A 168 15.82 -5.53 -6.01
C ARG A 168 14.70 -4.78 -6.69
N GLU A 169 14.99 -3.66 -7.36
CA GLU A 169 14.00 -2.87 -8.09
C GLU A 169 13.81 -3.31 -9.54
N ASP A 170 14.45 -4.44 -9.92
CA ASP A 170 14.37 -5.05 -11.24
C ASP A 170 13.70 -6.43 -11.13
N PRO A 171 12.38 -6.52 -10.89
CA PRO A 171 11.67 -7.79 -10.74
C PRO A 171 11.43 -8.55 -12.06
N GLU A 172 12.02 -8.11 -13.19
CA GLU A 172 11.90 -8.68 -14.54
C GLU A 172 12.97 -9.73 -14.86
#